data_AF-A0AAJ7JEB9-F1
#
_entry.id   AF-A0AAJ7JEB9-F1
#
_cell.length_a   1.000
_cell.length_b   1.000
_cell.length_c   1.000
_cell.angle_alpha   90.00
_cell.angle_beta   90.00
_cell.angle_gamma   90.00
#
_symmetry.space_group_name_H-M   'P 1'
#
loop_
_entity.id
_entity.type
_entity.pdbx_description
1 polymer ?
#
loop_
_entity_poly.entity_id
_entity_poly.type
_entity_poly.pdbx_seq_one_letter_code
_entity_poly.pdbx_strand_id
1 'polypeptide(L)'
;LSCAQDNVVKVKDVLLLNERVFSMIDVWPLKKSQKRFLMYASYLTIHMVIMYMNLFDEFGNLEAMVDNIIDSTIATATYVILFIIRFSKQMKRAIVTVKQEIAESEFNDEEEQRLYFKYHRISDRFGRYAVSTTATIAVLWYLKPGLQLLKPSSGIY
;
A
#
# COMPACT_ATOMS: atom_id res chain seq x y z
N LEU A 1 -2.56 33.31 -10.20
CA LEU A 1 -1.14 32.86 -10.19
C LEU A 1 -0.71 32.25 -8.84
N SER A 2 -0.81 32.93 -7.69
CA SER A 2 -0.39 32.36 -6.39
C SER A 2 -1.10 31.05 -5.97
N CYS A 3 -2.39 30.91 -6.26
CA CYS A 3 -3.17 29.74 -5.85
C CYS A 3 -2.85 28.48 -6.70
N ALA A 4 -2.47 28.66 -7.97
CA ALA A 4 -2.09 27.53 -8.84
C ALA A 4 -0.74 26.94 -8.41
N GLN A 5 0.23 27.80 -8.10
CA GLN A 5 1.56 27.38 -7.65
C GLN A 5 1.52 26.58 -6.34
N ASP A 6 0.70 27.01 -5.37
CA ASP A 6 0.52 26.31 -4.09
C ASP A 6 -0.03 24.89 -4.27
N ASN A 7 -0.97 24.72 -5.21
CA ASN A 7 -1.52 23.40 -5.54
C ASN A 7 -0.49 22.48 -6.22
N VAL A 8 0.38 23.02 -7.09
CA VAL A 8 1.48 22.25 -7.71
C VAL A 8 2.49 21.77 -6.66
N VAL A 9 2.84 22.63 -5.71
CA VAL A 9 3.73 22.26 -4.58
C VAL A 9 3.12 21.14 -3.76
N LYS A 10 1.84 21.27 -3.41
CA LYS A 10 1.11 20.25 -2.66
C LYS A 10 1.02 18.91 -3.41
N VAL A 11 0.83 18.94 -4.73
CA VAL A 11 0.81 17.74 -5.58
C VAL A 11 2.13 16.99 -5.50
N LYS A 12 3.23 17.73 -5.63
CA LYS A 12 4.59 17.21 -5.56
C LYS A 12 4.87 16.56 -4.20
N ASP A 13 4.38 17.16 -3.12
CA ASP A 13 4.57 16.64 -1.75
C ASP A 13 3.90 15.28 -1.54
N VAL A 14 2.73 15.04 -2.11
CA VAL A 14 2.01 13.75 -1.99
C VAL A 14 2.75 12.65 -2.72
N LEU A 15 3.25 12.93 -3.93
CA LEU A 15 4.05 11.98 -4.69
C LEU A 15 5.38 11.67 -3.98
N LEU A 16 6.00 12.68 -3.36
CA LEU A 16 7.21 12.51 -2.55
C LEU A 16 6.94 11.68 -1.28
N LEU A 17 5.80 11.87 -0.63
CA LEU A 17 5.40 11.06 0.53
C LEU A 17 5.22 9.60 0.13
N ASN A 18 4.47 9.33 -0.95
CA ASN A 18 4.28 7.98 -1.47
C ASN A 18 5.62 7.36 -1.90
N GLU A 19 6.46 8.10 -2.63
CA GLU A 19 7.81 7.67 -2.98
C GLU A 19 8.64 7.32 -1.74
N ARG A 20 8.59 8.13 -0.67
CA ARG A 20 9.31 7.87 0.57
C ARG A 20 8.84 6.55 1.20
N VAL A 21 7.53 6.35 1.34
CA VAL A 21 6.95 5.12 1.91
C VAL A 21 7.35 3.89 1.09
N PHE A 22 7.14 3.91 -0.23
CA PHE A 22 7.50 2.79 -1.10
C PHE A 22 9.01 2.58 -1.22
N SER A 23 9.82 3.63 -1.04
CA SER A 23 11.29 3.53 -1.02
C SER A 23 11.85 2.95 0.28
N MET A 24 11.12 3.10 1.40
CA MET A 24 11.48 2.47 2.68
C MET A 24 11.39 0.94 2.57
N ILE A 25 10.36 0.44 1.89
CA ILE A 25 10.15 -1.00 1.63
C ILE A 25 10.96 -1.47 0.39
N ASP A 26 11.71 -0.57 -0.26
CA ASP A 26 12.50 -0.81 -1.49
C ASP A 26 11.68 -1.37 -2.67
N VAL A 27 10.37 -1.17 -2.65
CA VAL A 27 9.40 -1.56 -3.68
C VAL A 27 9.40 -0.58 -4.85
N TRP A 28 9.92 0.63 -4.61
CA TRP A 28 9.89 1.70 -5.61
C TRP A 28 10.57 1.30 -6.93
N PRO A 29 9.88 1.37 -8.08
CA PRO A 29 10.38 0.85 -9.36
C PRO A 29 11.58 1.64 -9.93
N LEU A 30 11.84 2.85 -9.42
CA LEU A 30 12.93 3.70 -9.89
C LEU A 30 14.26 3.44 -9.16
N LYS A 31 14.25 2.73 -8.04
CA LYS A 31 15.46 2.46 -7.25
C LYS A 31 16.12 1.15 -7.69
N LYS A 32 17.41 1.20 -8.02
CA LYS A 32 18.18 0.09 -8.63
C LYS A 32 18.67 -0.97 -7.63
N SER A 33 18.33 -0.83 -6.35
CA SER A 33 18.76 -1.76 -5.30
C SER A 33 18.06 -3.12 -5.48
N GLN A 34 18.77 -4.08 -6.07
CA GLN A 34 18.27 -5.45 -6.27
C GLN A 34 18.38 -6.30 -4.99
N LYS A 35 19.40 -6.04 -4.15
CA LYS A 35 19.72 -6.90 -2.99
C LYS A 35 18.67 -6.84 -1.88
N ARG A 36 18.22 -5.63 -1.52
CA ARG A 36 17.20 -5.43 -0.48
C ARG A 36 15.83 -5.90 -0.94
N PHE A 37 15.45 -5.61 -2.19
CA PHE A 37 14.24 -6.17 -2.80
C PHE A 37 14.25 -7.70 -2.76
N LEU A 38 15.35 -8.34 -3.15
CA LEU A 38 15.46 -9.80 -3.12
C LEU A 38 15.29 -10.35 -1.69
N MET A 39 15.89 -9.69 -0.71
CA MET A 39 15.72 -10.06 0.70
C MET A 39 14.25 -9.99 1.13
N TYR A 40 13.55 -8.88 0.87
CA TYR A 40 12.13 -8.73 1.19
C TYR A 40 11.23 -9.69 0.39
N ALA A 41 11.49 -9.88 -0.90
CA ALA A 41 10.74 -10.80 -1.75
C ALA A 41 10.91 -12.26 -1.26
N SER A 42 12.12 -12.66 -0.89
CA SER A 42 12.37 -13.99 -0.32
C SER A 42 11.65 -14.17 1.03
N TYR A 43 11.71 -13.18 1.91
CA TYR A 43 10.97 -13.17 3.18
C TYR A 43 9.46 -13.33 2.97
N LEU A 44 8.88 -12.52 2.07
CA LEU A 44 7.46 -12.60 1.75
C LEU A 44 7.09 -13.94 1.12
N THR A 45 7.94 -14.50 0.27
CA THR A 45 7.70 -15.82 -0.34
C THR A 45 7.67 -16.92 0.71
N ILE A 46 8.62 -16.92 1.65
CA ILE A 46 8.64 -17.87 2.77
C ILE A 46 7.37 -17.70 3.64
N HIS A 47 7.01 -16.47 3.96
CA HIS A 47 5.81 -16.16 4.73
C HIS A 47 4.54 -16.70 4.05
N MET A 48 4.43 -16.54 2.74
CA MET A 48 3.33 -17.09 1.95
C MET A 48 3.26 -18.62 2.00
N VAL A 49 4.41 -19.30 1.88
CA VAL A 49 4.46 -20.78 1.99
C VAL A 49 3.97 -21.24 3.35
N ILE A 50 4.39 -20.57 4.44
CA ILE A 50 3.94 -20.88 5.80
C ILE A 50 2.43 -20.67 5.94
N MET A 51 1.88 -19.57 5.39
CA MET A 51 0.43 -19.33 5.44
C MET A 51 -0.38 -20.40 4.68
N TYR A 52 0.11 -20.85 3.53
CA TYR A 52 -0.54 -21.94 2.79
C TYR A 52 -0.43 -23.28 3.53
N MET A 53 0.70 -23.57 4.18
CA MET A 53 0.82 -24.75 5.04
C MET A 53 -0.18 -24.71 6.20
N ASN A 54 -0.32 -23.56 6.87
CA ASN A 54 -1.30 -23.39 7.95
C ASN A 54 -2.74 -23.59 7.45
N LEU A 55 -3.03 -23.14 6.24
CA LEU A 55 -4.33 -23.39 5.61
C LEU A 55 -4.56 -24.89 5.37
N PHE A 56 -3.53 -25.64 4.96
CA PHE A 56 -3.60 -27.09 4.77
C PHE A 56 -3.79 -27.86 6.08
N ASP A 57 -3.16 -27.42 7.17
CA ASP A 57 -3.27 -28.07 8.48
C ASP A 57 -4.63 -27.85 9.15
N GLU A 58 -5.27 -26.70 8.91
CA GLU A 58 -6.61 -26.37 9.45
C GLU A 58 -7.77 -26.95 8.60
N PHE A 59 -7.48 -27.83 7.63
CA PHE A 59 -8.51 -28.58 6.92
C PHE A 59 -9.25 -29.52 7.88
N GLY A 60 -10.41 -29.08 8.33
CA GLY A 60 -11.28 -29.82 9.25
C GLY A 60 -12.08 -28.89 10.17
N ASN A 61 -11.60 -27.66 10.40
CA ASN A 61 -12.32 -26.64 11.15
C ASN A 61 -12.72 -25.49 10.22
N LEU A 62 -14.03 -25.38 9.92
CA LEU A 62 -14.55 -24.38 8.99
C LEU A 62 -14.25 -22.94 9.43
N GLU A 63 -14.34 -22.64 10.74
CA GLU A 63 -14.10 -21.30 11.27
C GLU A 63 -12.63 -20.91 11.10
N ALA A 64 -11.70 -21.78 11.51
CA ALA A 64 -10.26 -21.55 11.36
C ALA A 64 -9.82 -21.50 9.88
N MET A 65 -10.45 -22.31 9.02
CA MET A 65 -10.19 -22.31 7.58
C MET A 65 -10.59 -21.00 6.92
N VAL A 66 -11.78 -20.46 7.25
CA VAL A 66 -12.25 -19.19 6.68
C VAL A 66 -11.34 -18.04 7.10
N ASP A 67 -10.94 -17.97 8.37
CA ASP A 67 -10.01 -16.95 8.85
C ASP A 67 -8.66 -17.03 8.13
N ASN A 68 -8.09 -18.23 7.98
CA ASN A 68 -6.85 -18.43 7.24
C ASN A 68 -6.96 -18.09 5.74
N ILE A 69 -8.10 -18.37 5.10
CA ILE A 69 -8.33 -18.00 3.69
C ILE A 69 -8.38 -16.48 3.54
N ILE A 70 -9.04 -15.78 4.45
CA ILE A 70 -9.12 -14.31 4.43
C ILE A 70 -7.71 -13.72 4.57
N ASP A 71 -6.97 -14.15 5.58
CA ASP A 71 -5.62 -13.64 5.84
C ASP A 71 -4.66 -13.95 4.68
N SER A 72 -4.68 -15.18 4.15
CA SER A 72 -3.85 -15.57 3.02
C SER A 72 -4.21 -14.82 1.73
N THR A 73 -5.49 -14.53 1.51
CA THR A 73 -5.93 -13.72 0.35
C THR A 73 -5.40 -12.29 0.45
N ILE A 74 -5.48 -11.67 1.63
CA ILE A 74 -4.95 -10.31 1.87
C ILE A 74 -3.43 -10.27 1.66
N ALA A 75 -2.70 -11.25 2.20
CA ALA A 75 -1.25 -11.37 2.02
C ALA A 75 -0.88 -11.57 0.54
N THR A 76 -1.61 -12.44 -0.17
CA THR A 76 -1.40 -12.71 -1.60
C THR A 76 -1.66 -11.47 -2.45
N ALA A 77 -2.78 -10.77 -2.23
CA ALA A 77 -3.12 -9.55 -2.96
C ALA A 77 -2.05 -8.48 -2.75
N THR A 78 -1.59 -8.31 -1.50
CA THR A 78 -0.50 -7.39 -1.17
C THR A 78 0.78 -7.76 -1.92
N TYR A 79 1.18 -9.03 -1.90
CA TYR A 79 2.36 -9.51 -2.62
C TYR A 79 2.28 -9.24 -4.12
N VAL A 80 1.13 -9.55 -4.75
CA VAL A 80 0.90 -9.32 -6.18
C VAL A 80 0.95 -7.83 -6.52
N ILE A 81 0.33 -6.97 -5.71
CA ILE A 81 0.37 -5.50 -5.93
C ILE A 81 1.81 -4.98 -5.85
N LEU A 82 2.58 -5.37 -4.83
CA LEU A 82 3.98 -4.98 -4.70
C LEU A 82 4.82 -5.45 -5.89
N PHE A 83 4.57 -6.68 -6.36
CA PHE A 83 5.23 -7.24 -7.53
C PHE A 83 4.89 -6.46 -8.81
N ILE A 84 3.61 -6.15 -9.04
CA ILE A 84 3.16 -5.36 -10.19
C ILE A 84 3.79 -3.96 -10.15
N ILE A 85 3.77 -3.26 -9.03
CA ILE A 85 4.36 -1.93 -8.90
C ILE A 85 5.85 -1.95 -9.26
N ARG A 86 6.58 -2.99 -8.82
CA ARG A 86 8.02 -3.13 -9.06
C ARG A 86 8.36 -3.48 -10.50
N PHE A 87 7.67 -4.45 -11.11
CA PHE A 87 8.04 -5.00 -12.42
C PHE A 87 7.29 -4.35 -13.58
N SER A 88 6.20 -3.63 -13.31
CA SER A 88 5.45 -2.94 -14.36
C SER A 88 6.25 -1.76 -14.93
N LYS A 89 6.76 -1.95 -16.15
CA LYS A 89 7.36 -0.87 -16.95
C LYS A 89 6.37 0.27 -17.20
N GLN A 90 5.07 -0.05 -17.28
CA GLN A 90 4.01 0.94 -17.47
C GLN A 90 3.86 1.83 -16.24
N MET A 91 3.84 1.23 -15.04
CA MET A 91 3.76 2.00 -13.79
C MET A 91 4.97 2.92 -13.62
N LYS A 92 6.17 2.41 -13.92
CA LYS A 92 7.39 3.24 -13.93
C LYS A 92 7.27 4.42 -14.90
N ARG A 93 6.78 4.17 -16.13
CA ARG A 93 6.60 5.22 -17.14
C ARG A 93 5.58 6.26 -16.68
N ALA A 94 4.43 5.83 -16.18
CA ALA A 94 3.39 6.72 -15.66
C ALA A 94 3.92 7.64 -14.55
N ILE A 95 4.67 7.10 -13.58
CA ILE A 95 5.27 7.90 -12.50
C ILE A 95 6.27 8.93 -13.06
N VAL A 96 7.10 8.55 -14.04
CA VAL A 96 8.08 9.47 -14.64
C VAL A 96 7.38 10.57 -15.44
N THR A 97 6.40 10.21 -16.28
CA THR A 97 5.61 11.16 -17.06
C THR A 97 4.92 12.17 -16.16
N VAL A 98 4.21 11.71 -15.12
CA VAL A 98 3.54 12.61 -14.17
C VAL A 98 4.54 13.53 -13.45
N LYS A 99 5.71 13.02 -13.06
CA LYS A 99 6.76 13.85 -12.44
C LYS A 99 7.30 14.91 -13.40
N GLN A 100 7.45 14.56 -14.67
CA GLN A 100 7.96 15.46 -15.71
C GLN A 100 6.93 16.56 -16.02
N GLU A 101 5.66 16.19 -16.23
CA GLU A 101 4.55 17.13 -16.46
C GLU A 101 4.40 18.15 -15.31
N ILE A 102 4.54 17.70 -14.05
CA ILE A 102 4.53 18.60 -12.89
C ILE A 102 5.74 19.54 -12.87
N ALA A 103 6.92 19.06 -13.28
CA ALA A 103 8.16 19.83 -13.23
C ALA A 103 8.26 20.87 -14.34
N GLU A 104 7.74 20.55 -15.53
CA GLU A 104 7.73 21.43 -16.69
C GLU A 104 6.62 22.47 -16.59
N SER A 105 5.59 22.25 -15.75
CA SER A 105 4.43 23.14 -15.61
C SER A 105 3.75 23.49 -16.95
N GLU A 106 3.98 22.68 -17.99
CA GLU A 106 3.39 22.79 -19.32
C GLU A 106 1.92 22.34 -19.30
N PHE A 107 1.12 22.96 -18.45
CA PHE A 107 -0.32 22.91 -18.63
C PHE A 107 -0.63 23.82 -19.82
N ASN A 108 -0.88 23.20 -20.97
CA ASN A 108 -1.12 23.93 -22.22
C ASN A 108 -2.49 24.65 -22.20
N ASP A 109 -3.39 24.20 -21.32
CA ASP A 109 -4.76 24.70 -21.22
C ASP A 109 -5.24 24.84 -19.75
N GLU A 110 -6.06 25.87 -19.50
CA GLU A 110 -6.62 26.14 -18.16
C GLU A 110 -7.62 25.05 -17.71
N GLU A 111 -8.31 24.36 -18.63
CA GLU A 111 -9.20 23.24 -18.28
C GLU A 111 -8.42 22.00 -17.90
N GLU A 112 -7.34 21.68 -18.62
CA GLU A 112 -6.44 20.56 -18.31
C GLU A 112 -5.85 20.73 -16.90
N GLN A 113 -5.39 21.94 -16.58
CA GLN A 113 -4.89 22.28 -15.24
C GLN A 113 -5.97 22.07 -14.16
N ARG A 114 -7.21 22.55 -14.40
CA ARG A 114 -8.32 22.35 -13.44
C ARG A 114 -8.67 20.89 -13.24
N LEU A 115 -8.72 20.10 -14.31
CA LEU A 115 -9.03 18.67 -14.25
C LEU A 115 -7.95 17.91 -13.47
N TYR A 116 -6.70 18.20 -13.77
CA TYR A 116 -5.54 17.64 -13.08
C TYR A 116 -5.60 17.90 -11.57
N PHE A 117 -5.84 19.16 -11.16
CA PHE A 117 -5.96 19.50 -9.74
C PHE A 117 -7.18 18.85 -9.07
N LYS A 118 -8.31 18.75 -9.77
CA LYS A 118 -9.51 18.11 -9.23
C LYS A 118 -9.26 16.63 -8.96
N TYR A 119 -8.66 15.92 -9.92
CA TYR A 119 -8.31 14.50 -9.76
C TYR A 119 -7.26 14.31 -8.66
N HIS A 120 -6.23 15.15 -8.65
CA HIS A 120 -5.18 15.08 -7.65
C HIS A 120 -5.70 15.31 -6.23
N ARG A 121 -6.59 16.29 -6.02
CA ARG A 121 -7.20 16.56 -4.71
C ARG A 121 -8.00 15.36 -4.18
N ILE A 122 -8.67 14.63 -5.07
CA ILE A 122 -9.39 13.40 -4.71
C ILE A 122 -8.39 12.30 -4.33
N SER A 123 -7.34 12.11 -5.14
CA SER A 123 -6.28 11.13 -4.89
C SER A 123 -5.53 11.39 -3.58
N ASP A 124 -5.20 12.65 -3.29
CA ASP A 124 -4.53 13.09 -2.06
C ASP A 124 -5.37 12.81 -0.80
N ARG A 125 -6.68 13.10 -0.88
CA ARG A 125 -7.62 12.77 0.20
C ARG A 125 -7.74 11.27 0.38
N PHE A 126 -7.85 10.51 -0.71
CA PHE A 126 -7.90 9.05 -0.66
C PHE A 126 -6.63 8.45 -0.05
N GLY A 127 -5.46 8.92 -0.46
CA GLY A 127 -4.17 8.47 0.08
C GLY A 127 -4.03 8.72 1.58
N ARG A 128 -4.43 9.90 2.06
CA ARG A 128 -4.43 10.18 3.51
C ARG A 128 -5.40 9.30 4.28
N TYR A 129 -6.61 9.07 3.75
CA TYR A 129 -7.54 8.13 4.37
C TYR A 129 -6.97 6.72 4.39
N ALA A 130 -6.43 6.22 3.27
CA ALA A 130 -5.83 4.89 3.19
C ALA A 130 -4.69 4.69 4.20
N VAL A 131 -3.79 5.67 4.34
CA VAL A 131 -2.70 5.61 5.33
C VAL A 131 -3.26 5.62 6.75
N SER A 132 -4.23 6.49 7.05
CA SER A 132 -4.85 6.56 8.38
C SER A 132 -5.60 5.29 8.73
N THR A 133 -6.38 4.71 7.81
CA THR A 133 -7.13 3.48 8.05
C THR A 133 -6.18 2.30 8.23
N THR A 134 -5.10 2.23 7.44
CA THR A 134 -4.08 1.19 7.58
C THR A 134 -3.41 1.26 8.96
N ALA A 135 -3.09 2.47 9.44
CA ALA A 135 -2.53 2.66 10.77
C ALA A 135 -3.52 2.20 11.87
N THR A 136 -4.80 2.59 11.77
CA THR A 136 -5.83 2.16 12.73
C THR A 136 -6.02 0.64 12.72
N ILE A 137 -6.07 0.02 11.54
CA ILE A 137 -6.18 -1.44 11.40
C ILE A 137 -4.96 -2.13 12.03
N ALA A 138 -3.74 -1.62 11.80
CA ALA A 138 -2.53 -2.17 12.39
C ALA A 138 -2.57 -2.10 13.93
N VAL A 139 -2.97 -0.96 14.49
CA VAL A 139 -3.14 -0.81 15.95
C VAL A 139 -4.16 -1.81 16.48
N LEU A 140 -5.33 -1.93 15.83
CA LEU A 140 -6.36 -2.90 16.22
C LEU A 140 -5.86 -4.35 16.14
N TRP A 141 -5.10 -4.69 15.10
CA TRP A 141 -4.49 -6.01 14.94
C TRP A 141 -3.52 -6.35 16.07
N TYR A 142 -2.66 -5.41 16.49
CA TYR A 142 -1.78 -5.61 17.64
C TYR A 142 -2.53 -5.67 18.98
N LEU A 143 -3.68 -4.99 19.09
CA LEU A 143 -4.54 -5.03 20.28
C LEU A 143 -5.39 -6.31 20.36
N LYS A 144 -5.71 -6.95 19.23
CA LYS A 144 -6.53 -8.18 19.15
C LYS A 144 -6.06 -9.28 20.12
N PRO A 145 -4.78 -9.69 20.16
CA PRO A 145 -4.33 -10.71 21.12
C PRO A 145 -4.42 -10.23 22.58
N GLY A 146 -4.17 -8.95 22.85
CA GLY A 146 -4.32 -8.38 24.20
C GLY A 146 -5.77 -8.41 24.69
N LEU A 147 -6.73 -8.12 23.81
CA LEU A 147 -8.17 -8.20 24.11
C LEU A 147 -8.64 -9.65 24.30
N GLN A 148 -8.07 -10.61 23.57
CA GLN A 148 -8.36 -12.04 23.76
C GLN A 148 -7.85 -12.55 25.12
N LEU A 149 -6.69 -12.07 25.58
CA LEU A 149 -6.14 -12.41 26.90
C LEU A 149 -6.91 -11.74 28.06
N LEU A 150 -7.50 -10.57 27.82
CA LEU A 150 -8.33 -9.86 28.79
C LEU A 150 -9.80 -10.31 28.79
N LYS A 151 -10.22 -11.14 27.83
CA LYS A 151 -11.55 -11.76 27.84
C LYS A 151 -11.57 -12.72 29.05
N PRO A 152 -12.36 -12.45 30.10
CA PRO A 152 -12.48 -13.38 31.21
C PRO A 152 -12.95 -14.70 30.64
N SER A 153 -12.34 -15.81 31.08
CA SER A 153 -12.92 -17.14 30.91
C SER A 153 -14.31 -17.10 31.54
N SER A 154 -15.33 -16.82 30.74
CA SER A 154 -16.71 -17.11 31.08
C SER A 154 -16.85 -18.63 30.96
N GLY A 155 -16.23 -19.32 31.92
CA GLY A 155 -16.72 -20.61 32.37
C GLY A 155 -18.12 -20.37 32.92
N ILE A 156 -19.11 -20.60 32.06
CA ILE A 156 -20.46 -20.89 32.50
C ILE A 156 -20.76 -22.26 31.90
N TYR A 157 -20.97 -23.18 32.83
CA TYR A 157 -21.44 -24.56 32.63
C TYR A 157 -22.63 -24.65 31.68
#